data_AF-A0A371WI97-F1
#
_entry.id   AF-A0A371WI97-F1
#
_cell.length_a   1.000
_cell.length_b   1.000
_cell.length_c   1.000
_cell.angle_alpha   90.00
_cell.angle_beta   90.00
_cell.angle_gamma   90.00
#
_symmetry.space_group_name_H-M   'P 1'
#
loop_
_entity.id
_entity.type
_entity.pdbx_description
1 polymer ?
#
loop_
_entity_poly.entity_id
_entity_poly.type
_entity_poly.pdbx_seq_one_letter_code
_entity_poly.pdbx_strand_id
1 'polypeptide(L)'
;MSKKLPLSDFRAVRHKLEPHEFAISEGQDIAPTHLVGEETWAGITHLPDDCAIRISDHNGHRLELLYSLWGDWITATGDPEKADELFDRMLDAGDALQCANFLFLHGYYRAAMAELRVVLELTMIGAYGNLKPDDSDYVVWKMSGSELGFTRFRRRMHGLLRSEQSKWLLADGEFPDNTFQQLCNFTHSRPNSSDGALWESNGPVYNHEAVMHTFFTIISVYAICYLLIRVARPDFVLPPDSRILFEEDWVPNRAGLAKAFEQLYREPAAACAQ
;
A
#
# COMPACT_ATOMS: atom_id res chain seq x y z
N MET A 1 11.86 31.62 7.95
CA MET A 1 10.52 32.24 8.11
C MET A 1 9.52 31.37 7.37
N SER A 2 8.40 31.00 7.99
CA SER A 2 7.31 30.28 7.32
C SER A 2 6.46 31.24 6.48
N LYS A 3 5.85 30.73 5.41
CA LYS A 3 4.94 31.49 4.54
C LYS A 3 3.54 30.90 4.69
N LYS A 4 2.54 31.75 4.93
CA LYS A 4 1.13 31.33 4.94
C LYS A 4 0.65 31.05 3.51
N LEU A 5 -0.09 29.96 3.33
CA LEU A 5 -0.84 29.70 2.10
C LEU A 5 -1.99 30.71 1.97
N PRO A 6 -2.40 31.07 0.73
CA PRO A 6 -3.58 31.89 0.52
C PRO A 6 -4.83 31.11 0.96
N LEU A 7 -5.81 31.79 1.58
CA LEU A 7 -7.06 31.16 2.03
C LEU A 7 -7.95 30.63 0.88
N SER A 8 -7.64 30.98 -0.37
CA SER A 8 -8.26 30.38 -1.57
C SER A 8 -7.73 28.98 -1.87
N ASP A 9 -6.60 28.58 -1.29
CA ASP A 9 -6.09 27.22 -1.34
C ASP A 9 -6.77 26.39 -0.25
N PHE A 10 -7.47 25.31 -0.62
CA PHE A 10 -8.21 24.49 0.33
C PHE A 10 -7.30 23.86 1.40
N ARG A 11 -6.00 23.66 1.09
CA ARG A 11 -5.01 23.11 2.04
C ARG A 11 -4.67 24.09 3.17
N ALA A 12 -5.06 25.35 3.05
CA ALA A 12 -4.84 26.36 4.08
C ALA A 12 -5.81 26.26 5.27
N VAL A 13 -6.90 25.48 5.15
CA VAL A 13 -7.98 25.40 6.14
C VAL A 13 -8.08 23.97 6.68
N ARG A 14 -8.21 23.84 8.01
CA ARG A 14 -8.49 22.55 8.65
C ARG A 14 -9.95 22.49 9.08
N HIS A 15 -10.57 21.36 8.80
CA HIS A 15 -11.95 21.07 9.18
C HIS A 15 -11.96 19.98 10.24
N LYS A 16 -12.89 20.10 11.19
CA LYS A 16 -13.25 19.02 12.10
C LYS A 16 -14.47 18.32 11.49
N LEU A 17 -14.41 17.00 11.36
CA LEU A 17 -15.54 16.21 10.90
C LEU A 17 -16.53 15.99 12.05
N GLU A 18 -17.81 16.00 11.73
CA GLU A 18 -18.93 15.72 12.62
C GLU A 18 -19.18 14.20 12.71
N PRO A 19 -19.75 13.67 13.82
CA PRO A 19 -19.96 12.23 13.99
C PRO A 19 -20.68 11.53 12.82
N HIS A 20 -21.69 12.18 12.25
CA HIS A 20 -22.49 11.62 11.15
C HIS A 20 -21.72 11.50 9.82
N GLU A 21 -20.52 12.07 9.71
CA GLU A 21 -19.66 11.93 8.54
C GLU A 21 -18.84 10.61 8.58
N PHE A 22 -18.84 9.92 9.73
CA PHE A 22 -18.20 8.61 9.87
C PHE A 22 -19.24 7.49 9.71
N ALA A 23 -18.85 6.40 9.03
CA ALA A 23 -19.78 5.32 8.65
C ALA A 23 -20.53 4.65 9.82
N ILE A 24 -19.95 4.64 11.02
CA ILE A 24 -20.47 3.92 12.20
C ILE A 24 -20.44 4.74 13.50
N SER A 25 -20.21 6.06 13.42
CA SER A 25 -20.17 6.91 14.61
C SER A 25 -21.54 7.52 14.87
N GLU A 26 -22.15 7.17 16.01
CA GLU A 26 -23.38 7.78 16.50
C GLU A 26 -23.10 8.60 17.78
N GLY A 27 -23.80 9.72 17.96
CA GLY A 27 -23.78 10.49 19.21
C GLY A 27 -23.43 11.96 19.04
N GLN A 28 -23.38 12.66 20.18
CA GLN A 28 -22.94 14.06 20.25
C GLN A 28 -21.43 14.14 20.48
N ASP A 29 -20.82 15.12 19.84
CA ASP A 29 -19.42 15.44 20.04
C ASP A 29 -19.12 15.85 21.50
N ILE A 30 -18.06 15.28 22.06
CA ILE A 30 -17.56 15.68 23.37
C ILE A 30 -16.86 17.03 23.24
N ALA A 31 -17.19 17.97 24.13
CA ALA A 31 -16.52 19.27 24.18
C ALA A 31 -15.01 19.11 24.48
N PRO A 32 -14.12 19.91 23.86
CA PRO A 32 -12.68 19.82 24.12
C PRO A 32 -12.36 20.06 25.60
N THR A 33 -11.59 19.15 26.23
CA THR A 33 -11.21 19.27 27.65
C THR A 33 -9.74 19.63 27.86
N HIS A 34 -8.87 19.31 26.90
CA HIS A 34 -7.41 19.51 27.00
C HIS A 34 -6.85 20.04 25.68
N LEU A 35 -6.99 21.35 25.46
CA LEU A 35 -6.45 21.99 24.27
C LEU A 35 -4.91 22.05 24.34
N VAL A 36 -4.24 21.67 23.26
CA VAL A 36 -2.79 21.82 23.12
C VAL A 36 -2.43 23.29 22.82
N GLY A 37 -1.26 23.72 23.29
CA GLY A 37 -0.75 25.06 22.99
C GLY A 37 -0.29 25.19 21.53
N GLU A 38 -0.26 26.43 21.02
CA GLU A 38 0.15 26.73 19.64
C GLU A 38 1.57 26.22 19.33
N GLU A 39 2.53 26.44 20.23
CA GLU A 39 3.91 25.99 20.06
C GLU A 39 4.01 24.46 19.98
N THR A 40 3.28 23.74 20.84
CA THR A 40 3.24 22.27 20.82
C THR A 40 2.65 21.76 19.52
N TRP A 41 1.53 22.35 19.08
CA TRP A 41 0.91 22.01 17.80
C TRP A 41 1.86 22.25 16.63
N ALA A 42 2.45 23.45 16.57
CA ALA A 42 3.44 23.84 15.58
C ALA A 42 4.62 22.86 15.53
N GLY A 43 5.15 22.47 16.70
CA GLY A 43 6.26 21.53 16.80
C GLY A 43 5.93 20.12 16.30
N ILE A 44 4.67 19.70 16.35
CA ILE A 44 4.21 18.39 15.86
C ILE A 44 3.89 18.45 14.35
N THR A 45 3.19 19.49 13.88
CA THR A 45 2.59 19.47 12.55
C THR A 45 3.36 20.23 11.48
N HIS A 46 4.15 21.27 11.82
CA HIS A 46 4.70 22.17 10.80
C HIS A 46 5.55 21.48 9.72
N LEU A 47 6.43 20.54 10.10
CA LEU A 47 7.28 19.83 9.14
C LEU A 47 6.46 18.87 8.25
N PRO A 48 5.60 17.99 8.81
CA PRO A 48 4.63 17.23 8.02
C PRO A 48 3.76 18.08 7.10
N ASP A 49 3.26 19.24 7.57
CA ASP A 49 2.39 20.12 6.80
C ASP A 49 3.13 20.75 5.62
N ASP A 50 4.35 21.29 5.83
CA ASP A 50 5.19 21.83 4.76
C ASP A 50 5.52 20.74 3.73
N CYS A 51 5.82 19.53 4.19
CA CYS A 51 6.06 18.39 3.30
C CYS A 51 4.80 18.04 2.49
N ALA A 52 3.64 17.95 3.13
CA ALA A 52 2.36 17.66 2.47
C ALA A 52 2.01 18.69 1.39
N ILE A 53 2.23 19.98 1.68
CA ILE A 53 2.04 21.06 0.72
C ILE A 53 3.00 20.88 -0.47
N ARG A 54 4.29 20.66 -0.23
CA ARG A 54 5.29 20.49 -1.31
C ARG A 54 5.05 19.23 -2.15
N ILE A 55 4.72 18.11 -1.50
CA ILE A 55 4.39 16.87 -2.22
C ILE A 55 3.17 17.11 -3.09
N SER A 56 2.10 17.72 -2.57
CA SER A 56 0.91 18.01 -3.37
C SER A 56 1.14 19.07 -4.46
N ASP A 57 2.02 20.06 -4.25
CA ASP A 57 2.42 21.04 -5.27
C ASP A 57 3.16 20.40 -6.45
N HIS A 58 4.00 19.39 -6.19
CA HIS A 58 4.89 18.81 -7.20
C HIS A 58 4.45 17.44 -7.71
N ASN A 59 3.53 16.75 -7.01
CA ASN A 59 3.13 15.37 -7.27
C ASN A 59 1.61 15.17 -7.20
N GLY A 60 0.81 16.21 -7.40
CA GLY A 60 -0.67 16.12 -7.38
C GLY A 60 -1.21 14.96 -8.21
N HIS A 61 -0.76 14.82 -9.47
CA HIS A 61 -1.18 13.72 -10.34
C HIS A 61 -0.81 12.32 -9.79
N ARG A 62 0.28 12.20 -9.01
CA ARG A 62 0.68 10.93 -8.39
C ARG A 62 -0.23 10.62 -7.21
N LEU A 63 -0.58 11.64 -6.42
CA LEU A 63 -1.52 11.48 -5.30
C LEU A 63 -2.92 11.09 -5.81
N GLU A 64 -3.37 11.70 -6.90
CA GLU A 64 -4.62 11.34 -7.58
C GLU A 64 -4.60 9.87 -8.02
N LEU A 65 -3.51 9.42 -8.65
CA LEU A 65 -3.35 8.02 -9.02
C LEU A 65 -3.38 7.10 -7.79
N LEU A 66 -2.62 7.40 -6.74
CA LEU A 66 -2.59 6.59 -5.52
C LEU A 66 -3.96 6.51 -4.82
N TYR A 67 -4.74 7.59 -4.89
CA TYR A 67 -6.12 7.62 -4.40
C TYR A 67 -7.05 6.76 -5.26
N SER A 68 -6.93 6.84 -6.59
CA SER A 68 -7.69 6.00 -7.53
C SER A 68 -7.41 4.51 -7.29
N LEU A 69 -6.13 4.14 -7.16
CA LEU A 69 -5.72 2.75 -6.87
C LEU A 69 -6.28 2.24 -5.53
N TRP A 70 -6.36 3.11 -4.53
CA TRP A 70 -6.97 2.75 -3.25
C TRP A 70 -8.48 2.54 -3.39
N GLY A 71 -9.19 3.41 -4.12
CA GLY A 71 -10.63 3.23 -4.40
C GLY A 71 -10.92 1.93 -5.16
N ASP A 72 -10.09 1.61 -6.15
CA ASP A 72 -10.13 0.33 -6.86
C ASP A 72 -9.88 -0.86 -5.93
N TRP A 73 -8.95 -0.73 -4.99
CA TRP A 73 -8.65 -1.78 -4.01
C TRP A 73 -9.85 -2.09 -3.11
N ILE A 74 -10.56 -1.05 -2.63
CA ILE A 74 -11.80 -1.23 -1.87
C ILE A 74 -12.84 -1.97 -2.71
N THR A 75 -13.01 -1.58 -3.98
CA THR A 75 -13.92 -2.26 -4.92
C THR A 75 -13.51 -3.72 -5.16
N ALA A 76 -12.20 -3.98 -5.30
CA ALA A 76 -11.63 -5.31 -5.51
C ALA A 76 -11.76 -6.26 -4.31
N THR A 77 -11.99 -5.72 -3.10
CA THR A 77 -12.11 -6.52 -1.87
C THR A 77 -13.28 -7.50 -1.97
N GLY A 78 -14.39 -7.06 -2.57
CA GLY A 78 -15.53 -7.90 -2.92
C GLY A 78 -16.78 -7.63 -2.08
N ASP A 79 -17.69 -8.61 -2.07
CA ASP A 79 -18.98 -8.52 -1.39
C ASP A 79 -18.86 -9.00 0.08
N PRO A 80 -19.13 -8.15 1.09
CA PRO A 80 -19.08 -8.55 2.50
C PRO A 80 -20.05 -9.67 2.86
N GLU A 81 -21.16 -9.82 2.12
CA GLU A 81 -22.12 -10.92 2.36
C GLU A 81 -21.60 -12.27 1.84
N LYS A 82 -20.52 -12.26 1.04
CA LYS A 82 -19.88 -13.43 0.45
C LYS A 82 -18.37 -13.41 0.65
N ALA A 83 -17.95 -12.99 1.83
CA ALA A 83 -16.54 -12.91 2.20
C ALA A 83 -15.86 -14.29 2.10
N ASP A 84 -14.77 -14.34 1.33
CA ASP A 84 -13.84 -15.47 1.31
C ASP A 84 -12.66 -15.22 2.28
N GLU A 85 -11.70 -16.15 2.35
CA GLU A 85 -10.55 -16.02 3.28
C GLU A 85 -9.61 -14.85 2.96
N LEU A 86 -9.74 -14.25 1.78
CA LEU A 86 -8.96 -13.09 1.34
C LEU A 86 -9.65 -11.77 1.71
N PHE A 87 -10.97 -11.75 1.89
CA PHE A 87 -11.77 -10.55 2.11
C PHE A 87 -11.26 -9.67 3.27
N ASP A 88 -11.21 -10.21 4.49
CA ASP A 88 -10.77 -9.44 5.67
C ASP A 88 -9.32 -8.96 5.53
N ARG A 89 -8.45 -9.78 4.91
CA ARG A 89 -7.05 -9.42 4.68
C ARG A 89 -6.90 -8.31 3.66
N MET A 90 -7.79 -8.24 2.66
CA MET A 90 -7.83 -7.12 1.73
C MET A 90 -8.34 -5.84 2.39
N LEU A 91 -9.31 -5.92 3.32
CA LEU A 91 -9.71 -4.75 4.11
C LEU A 91 -8.54 -4.23 4.96
N ASP A 92 -7.90 -5.11 5.73
CA ASP A 92 -6.73 -4.76 6.57
C ASP A 92 -5.58 -4.17 5.70
N ALA A 93 -5.33 -4.75 4.53
CA ALA A 93 -4.35 -4.23 3.58
C ALA A 93 -4.78 -2.89 2.97
N GLY A 94 -6.07 -2.66 2.77
CA GLY A 94 -6.63 -1.38 2.32
C GLY A 94 -6.39 -0.26 3.31
N ASP A 95 -6.54 -0.54 4.61
CA ASP A 95 -6.20 0.41 5.67
C ASP A 95 -4.70 0.72 5.69
N ALA A 96 -3.86 -0.30 5.55
CA ALA A 96 -2.41 -0.11 5.47
C ALA A 96 -1.98 0.67 4.22
N LEU A 97 -2.64 0.47 3.07
CA LEU A 97 -2.42 1.27 1.85
C LEU A 97 -2.80 2.74 2.05
N GLN A 98 -3.97 3.01 2.67
CA GLN A 98 -4.39 4.37 3.00
C GLN A 98 -3.42 5.03 3.98
N CYS A 99 -2.96 4.29 4.99
CA CYS A 99 -1.94 4.72 5.94
C CYS A 99 -0.62 5.05 5.22
N ALA A 100 -0.17 4.19 4.32
CA ALA A 100 1.03 4.42 3.51
C ALA A 100 0.92 5.70 2.67
N ASN A 101 -0.24 5.94 2.03
CA ASN A 101 -0.51 7.17 1.27
C ASN A 101 -0.46 8.42 2.17
N PHE A 102 -1.05 8.35 3.36
CA PHE A 102 -1.01 9.44 4.34
C PHE A 102 0.42 9.72 4.82
N LEU A 103 1.17 8.69 5.20
CA LEU A 103 2.55 8.80 5.65
C LEU A 103 3.46 9.35 4.54
N PHE A 104 3.28 8.87 3.30
CA PHE A 104 3.96 9.37 2.12
C PHE A 104 3.73 10.86 1.92
N LEU A 105 2.47 11.31 1.95
CA LEU A 105 2.11 12.73 1.83
C LEU A 105 2.77 13.59 2.92
N HIS A 106 2.91 13.07 4.13
CA HIS A 106 3.50 13.81 5.25
C HIS A 106 5.01 13.64 5.37
N GLY A 107 5.65 13.00 4.38
CA GLY A 107 7.09 12.82 4.33
C GLY A 107 7.64 11.69 5.19
N TYR A 108 6.82 10.88 5.85
CA TYR A 108 7.27 9.73 6.65
C TYR A 108 7.54 8.50 5.75
N TYR A 109 8.49 8.66 4.83
CA TYR A 109 8.76 7.70 3.75
C TYR A 109 9.09 6.29 4.25
N ARG A 110 9.92 6.15 5.30
CA ARG A 110 10.23 4.82 5.86
C ARG A 110 8.99 4.15 6.44
N ALA A 111 8.19 4.90 7.18
CA ALA A 111 6.96 4.38 7.77
C ALA A 111 5.97 3.96 6.68
N ALA A 112 5.82 4.76 5.62
CA ALA A 112 5.04 4.38 4.44
C ALA A 112 5.51 3.05 3.83
N MET A 113 6.83 2.85 3.65
CA MET A 113 7.39 1.58 3.18
C MET A 113 7.15 0.42 4.15
N ALA A 114 7.20 0.67 5.46
CA ALA A 114 6.92 -0.35 6.46
C ALA A 114 5.45 -0.82 6.37
N GLU A 115 4.50 0.08 6.13
CA GLU A 115 3.10 -0.28 5.87
C GLU A 115 2.94 -1.11 4.59
N LEU A 116 3.67 -0.78 3.51
CA LEU A 116 3.65 -1.60 2.29
C LEU A 116 4.14 -3.03 2.50
N ARG A 117 5.06 -3.25 3.44
CA ARG A 117 5.48 -4.60 3.86
C ARG A 117 4.29 -5.36 4.47
N VAL A 118 3.49 -4.68 5.29
CA VAL A 118 2.27 -5.25 5.90
C VAL A 118 1.26 -5.62 4.81
N VAL A 119 1.02 -4.73 3.84
CA VAL A 119 0.14 -4.97 2.69
C VAL A 119 0.50 -6.26 1.93
N LEU A 120 1.77 -6.44 1.56
CA LEU A 120 2.23 -7.65 0.87
C LEU A 120 2.04 -8.91 1.73
N GLU A 121 2.35 -8.83 3.02
CA GLU A 121 2.19 -9.96 3.92
C GLU A 121 0.73 -10.38 4.06
N LEU A 122 -0.16 -9.43 4.35
CA LEU A 122 -1.60 -9.70 4.50
C LEU A 122 -2.18 -10.30 3.22
N THR A 123 -1.84 -9.72 2.06
CA THR A 123 -2.32 -10.22 0.77
C THR A 123 -1.81 -11.63 0.47
N MET A 124 -0.53 -11.93 0.75
CA MET A 124 0.04 -13.27 0.58
C MET A 124 -0.63 -14.30 1.50
N ILE A 125 -0.86 -13.94 2.76
CA ILE A 125 -1.51 -14.81 3.75
C ILE A 125 -2.96 -15.08 3.35
N GLY A 126 -3.71 -14.03 2.99
CA GLY A 126 -5.09 -14.18 2.51
C GLY A 126 -5.16 -15.01 1.23
N ALA A 127 -4.23 -14.79 0.28
CA ALA A 127 -4.20 -15.54 -0.97
C ALA A 127 -3.94 -17.03 -0.72
N TYR A 128 -3.00 -17.35 0.18
CA TYR A 128 -2.76 -18.73 0.59
C TYR A 128 -3.96 -19.33 1.32
N GLY A 129 -4.56 -18.61 2.27
CA GLY A 129 -5.75 -19.03 2.99
C GLY A 129 -6.92 -19.34 2.07
N ASN A 130 -7.12 -18.52 1.04
CA ASN A 130 -8.18 -18.74 0.05
C ASN A 130 -7.98 -20.04 -0.76
N LEU A 131 -6.72 -20.39 -1.04
CA LEU A 131 -6.38 -21.64 -1.74
C LEU A 131 -6.36 -22.86 -0.81
N LYS A 132 -6.14 -22.65 0.49
CA LYS A 132 -5.95 -23.69 1.52
C LYS A 132 -6.59 -23.28 2.86
N PRO A 133 -7.93 -23.16 2.94
CA PRO A 133 -8.61 -22.68 4.14
C PRO A 133 -8.41 -23.61 5.35
N ASP A 134 -8.29 -24.91 5.10
CA ASP A 134 -8.15 -25.93 6.14
C ASP A 134 -6.68 -26.27 6.50
N ASP A 135 -5.70 -25.54 5.96
CA ASP A 135 -4.29 -25.79 6.31
C ASP A 135 -4.04 -25.46 7.79
N SER A 136 -3.47 -26.40 8.53
CA SER A 136 -3.29 -26.27 9.98
C SER A 136 -2.49 -25.04 10.38
N ASP A 137 -1.45 -24.69 9.60
CA ASP A 137 -0.62 -23.53 9.90
C ASP A 137 -1.38 -22.22 9.64
N TYR A 138 -2.21 -22.17 8.60
CA TYR A 138 -3.09 -21.04 8.33
C TYR A 138 -4.14 -20.87 9.43
N VAL A 139 -4.81 -21.96 9.84
CA VAL A 139 -5.79 -21.95 10.93
C VAL A 139 -5.16 -21.50 12.25
N VAL A 140 -3.95 -21.98 12.57
CA VAL A 140 -3.20 -21.55 13.76
C VAL A 140 -2.83 -20.07 13.68
N TRP A 141 -2.36 -19.59 12.52
CA TRP A 141 -2.09 -18.17 12.32
C TRP A 141 -3.34 -17.31 12.59
N LYS A 142 -4.50 -17.72 12.05
CA LYS A 142 -5.78 -17.01 12.18
C LYS A 142 -6.29 -16.99 13.63
N MET A 143 -6.13 -18.07 14.38
CA MET A 143 -6.78 -18.25 15.69
C MET A 143 -5.91 -17.88 16.90
N SER A 144 -4.61 -18.16 16.85
CA SER A 144 -3.73 -18.04 18.03
C SER A 144 -2.53 -17.14 17.81
N GLY A 145 -2.38 -16.58 16.60
CA GLY A 145 -1.15 -15.93 16.18
C GLY A 145 -0.05 -16.96 15.93
N SER A 146 0.72 -16.77 14.86
CA SER A 146 1.92 -17.56 14.61
C SER A 146 3.00 -16.65 14.01
N GLU A 147 4.26 -17.04 14.16
CA GLU A 147 5.40 -16.35 13.53
C GLU A 147 5.48 -16.59 12.00
N LEU A 148 4.42 -17.14 11.41
CA LEU A 148 4.36 -17.40 9.97
C LEU A 148 4.17 -16.09 9.23
N GLY A 149 5.22 -15.67 8.52
CA GLY A 149 5.19 -14.50 7.68
C GLY A 149 5.18 -14.81 6.18
N PHE A 150 5.19 -13.73 5.39
CA PHE A 150 5.20 -13.74 3.93
C PHE A 150 6.08 -14.83 3.31
N THR A 151 7.36 -14.92 3.70
CA THR A 151 8.32 -15.87 3.11
C THR A 151 7.88 -17.32 3.23
N ARG A 152 7.29 -17.71 4.37
CA ARG A 152 6.86 -19.10 4.60
C ARG A 152 5.59 -19.41 3.80
N PHE A 153 4.63 -18.50 3.78
CA PHE A 153 3.40 -18.67 2.98
C PHE A 153 3.68 -18.61 1.47
N ARG A 154 4.58 -17.73 1.01
CA ARG A 154 5.05 -17.70 -0.38
C ARG A 154 5.61 -19.05 -0.82
N ARG A 155 6.54 -19.63 -0.05
CA ARG A 155 7.14 -20.94 -0.38
C ARG A 155 6.12 -22.07 -0.38
N ARG A 156 5.16 -22.05 0.54
CA ARG A 156 4.05 -23.03 0.57
C ARG A 156 3.16 -22.88 -0.65
N MET A 157 2.79 -21.65 -1.02
CA MET A 157 1.98 -21.38 -2.20
C MET A 157 2.73 -21.76 -3.48
N HIS A 158 4.04 -21.51 -3.58
CA HIS A 158 4.88 -22.00 -4.66
C HIS A 158 4.84 -23.54 -4.80
N GLY A 159 4.87 -24.27 -3.68
CA GLY A 159 4.73 -25.73 -3.68
C GLY A 159 3.33 -26.23 -4.05
N LEU A 160 2.30 -25.39 -3.86
CA LEU A 160 0.91 -25.71 -4.18
C LEU A 160 0.59 -25.57 -5.67
N LEU A 161 1.16 -24.55 -6.32
CA LEU A 161 0.88 -24.26 -7.72
C LEU A 161 1.45 -25.37 -8.63
N ARG A 162 0.56 -26.05 -9.34
CA ARG A 162 0.90 -27.12 -10.30
C ARG A 162 1.23 -26.58 -11.69
N SER A 163 0.69 -25.41 -12.03
CA SER A 163 0.93 -24.77 -13.33
C SER A 163 2.25 -24.01 -13.29
N GLU A 164 3.17 -24.38 -14.19
CA GLU A 164 4.42 -23.64 -14.40
C GLU A 164 4.18 -22.19 -14.85
N GLN A 165 2.97 -21.86 -15.34
CA GLN A 165 2.65 -20.52 -15.84
C GLN A 165 2.70 -19.44 -14.75
N SER A 166 2.38 -19.73 -13.50
CA SER A 166 2.39 -18.73 -12.41
C SER A 166 3.28 -19.10 -11.23
N LYS A 167 3.83 -20.32 -11.21
CA LYS A 167 4.69 -20.79 -10.12
C LYS A 167 5.95 -19.96 -9.96
N TRP A 168 6.57 -19.53 -11.08
CA TRP A 168 7.77 -18.69 -11.06
C TRP A 168 7.55 -17.37 -10.29
N LEU A 169 6.35 -16.78 -10.34
CA LEU A 169 6.02 -15.54 -9.60
C LEU A 169 6.33 -15.65 -8.10
N LEU A 170 6.26 -16.87 -7.56
CA LEU A 170 6.45 -17.16 -6.14
C LEU A 170 7.83 -17.76 -5.82
N ALA A 171 8.74 -17.84 -6.79
CA ALA A 171 10.07 -18.40 -6.57
C ALA A 171 10.97 -17.44 -5.77
N ASP A 172 12.02 -17.99 -5.16
CA ASP A 172 13.02 -17.20 -4.44
C ASP A 172 13.80 -16.31 -5.43
N GLY A 173 14.03 -15.05 -5.07
CA GLY A 173 14.76 -14.08 -5.91
C GLY A 173 13.97 -13.48 -7.07
N GLU A 174 12.70 -13.84 -7.23
CA GLU A 174 11.78 -13.19 -8.16
C GLU A 174 11.21 -11.90 -7.57
N PHE A 175 10.61 -11.06 -8.42
CA PHE A 175 10.29 -9.69 -8.01
C PHE A 175 9.40 -9.56 -6.77
N PRO A 176 8.40 -10.42 -6.47
CA PRO A 176 7.65 -10.30 -5.23
C PRO A 176 8.51 -10.59 -3.99
N ASP A 177 9.43 -11.55 -4.10
CA ASP A 177 10.38 -11.89 -3.02
C ASP A 177 11.37 -10.74 -2.81
N ASN A 178 11.95 -10.21 -3.89
CA ASN A 178 12.88 -9.07 -3.83
C ASN A 178 12.22 -7.81 -3.26
N THR A 179 11.00 -7.48 -3.69
CA THR A 179 10.25 -6.34 -3.15
C THR A 179 9.98 -6.53 -1.66
N PHE A 180 9.56 -7.72 -1.22
CA PHE A 180 9.36 -7.98 0.20
C PHE A 180 10.67 -7.84 1.01
N GLN A 181 11.78 -8.39 0.52
CA GLN A 181 13.09 -8.24 1.18
C GLN A 181 13.54 -6.78 1.26
N GLN A 182 13.31 -5.99 0.21
CA GLN A 182 13.60 -4.57 0.20
C GLN A 182 12.79 -3.83 1.26
N LEU A 183 11.48 -4.12 1.35
CA LEU A 183 10.59 -3.49 2.31
C LEU A 183 10.95 -3.81 3.77
N CYS A 184 11.42 -5.04 4.04
CA CYS A 184 11.94 -5.42 5.36
C CYS A 184 13.09 -4.52 5.84
N ASN A 185 13.89 -3.94 4.94
CA ASN A 185 14.96 -3.01 5.33
C ASN A 185 14.41 -1.76 6.03
N PHE A 186 13.23 -1.26 5.62
CA PHE A 186 12.58 -0.08 6.21
C PHE A 186 11.89 -0.37 7.54
N THR A 187 11.28 -1.55 7.68
CA THR A 187 10.71 -2.01 8.95
C THR A 187 11.79 -2.07 10.04
N HIS A 188 12.98 -2.56 9.70
CA HIS A 188 14.09 -2.68 10.64
C HIS A 188 15.02 -1.46 10.68
N SER A 189 14.70 -0.39 9.96
CA SER A 189 15.52 0.83 9.86
C SER A 189 17.00 0.51 9.58
N ARG A 190 17.27 -0.41 8.66
CA ARG A 190 18.64 -0.77 8.27
C ARG A 190 19.40 0.46 7.75
N PRO A 191 20.74 0.44 7.72
CA PRO A 191 21.51 1.54 7.15
C PRO A 191 20.98 1.94 5.77
N ASN A 192 20.79 3.24 5.54
CA ASN A 192 20.19 3.83 4.34
C ASN A 192 18.67 3.60 4.15
N SER A 193 17.98 3.05 5.16
CA SER A 193 16.53 2.85 5.17
C SER A 193 15.86 3.46 6.41
N SER A 194 16.56 4.35 7.12
CA SER A 194 16.00 5.12 8.24
C SER A 194 15.33 6.42 7.75
N ASP A 195 14.44 7.00 8.56
CA ASP A 195 13.85 8.31 8.24
C ASP A 195 14.92 9.39 8.05
N GLY A 196 15.95 9.42 8.92
CA GLY A 196 17.06 10.36 8.77
C GLY A 196 17.85 10.19 7.47
N ALA A 197 17.98 8.95 6.95
CA ALA A 197 18.64 8.69 5.68
C ALA A 197 17.80 9.11 4.48
N LEU A 198 16.47 8.99 4.56
CA LEU A 198 15.55 9.38 3.49
C LEU A 198 15.28 10.89 3.47
N TRP A 199 15.27 11.53 4.64
CA TRP A 199 15.07 12.96 4.78
C TRP A 199 16.33 13.77 4.52
N GLU A 200 17.49 13.24 4.88
CA GLU A 200 18.73 14.02 5.03
C GLU A 200 18.52 15.26 5.92
N SER A 201 17.64 15.12 6.93
CA SER A 201 17.16 16.20 7.80
C SER A 201 16.83 15.67 9.20
N ASN A 202 16.54 16.58 10.13
CA ASN A 202 16.12 16.26 11.51
C ASN A 202 14.60 16.03 11.65
N GLY A 203 13.87 16.01 10.55
CA GLY A 203 12.43 15.76 10.49
C GLY A 203 11.94 15.61 9.05
N PRO A 204 10.63 15.37 8.84
CA PRO A 204 10.05 15.22 7.52
C PRO A 204 10.33 16.44 6.65
N VAL A 205 10.81 16.19 5.44
CA VAL A 205 11.05 17.20 4.41
C VAL A 205 10.70 16.63 3.05
N TYR A 206 10.33 17.50 2.12
CA TYR A 206 10.21 17.10 0.72
C TYR A 206 11.59 16.73 0.17
N ASN A 207 11.80 15.44 -0.09
CA ASN A 207 12.96 14.94 -0.82
C ASN A 207 12.48 14.24 -2.09
N HIS A 208 12.84 14.77 -3.26
CA HIS A 208 12.33 14.27 -4.54
C HIS A 208 12.71 12.79 -4.78
N GLU A 209 13.94 12.39 -4.44
CA GLU A 209 14.39 11.02 -4.64
C GLU A 209 13.62 10.05 -3.73
N ALA A 210 13.46 10.40 -2.45
CA ALA A 210 12.66 9.62 -1.52
C ALA A 210 11.19 9.54 -1.96
N VAL A 211 10.62 10.65 -2.45
CA VAL A 211 9.26 10.69 -3.00
C VAL A 211 9.10 9.73 -4.17
N MET A 212 10.00 9.79 -5.16
CA MET A 212 9.93 8.92 -6.32
C MET A 212 10.15 7.46 -5.95
N HIS A 213 11.08 7.18 -5.03
CA HIS A 213 11.32 5.85 -4.52
C HIS A 213 10.07 5.27 -3.85
N THR A 214 9.48 5.99 -2.88
CA THR A 214 8.26 5.58 -2.19
C THR A 214 7.10 5.40 -3.16
N PHE A 215 6.87 6.35 -4.07
CA PHE A 215 5.81 6.23 -5.08
C PHE A 215 5.95 4.96 -5.91
N PHE A 216 7.11 4.70 -6.51
CA PHE A 216 7.31 3.51 -7.34
C PHE A 216 7.22 2.20 -6.54
N THR A 217 7.62 2.21 -5.27
CA THR A 217 7.43 1.05 -4.40
C THR A 217 5.95 0.81 -4.07
N ILE A 218 5.14 1.86 -3.83
CA ILE A 218 3.68 1.73 -3.68
C ILE A 218 3.08 1.08 -4.94
N ILE A 219 3.43 1.59 -6.12
CA ILE A 219 2.96 1.05 -7.41
C ILE A 219 3.33 -0.44 -7.56
N SER A 220 4.58 -0.80 -7.23
CA SER A 220 5.04 -2.19 -7.31
C SER A 220 4.24 -3.11 -6.38
N VAL A 221 3.93 -2.63 -5.17
CA VAL A 221 3.19 -3.39 -4.16
C VAL A 221 1.75 -3.62 -4.58
N TYR A 222 1.06 -2.60 -5.12
CA TYR A 222 -0.27 -2.78 -5.72
C TYR A 222 -0.25 -3.84 -6.82
N ALA A 223 0.69 -3.74 -7.77
CA ALA A 223 0.78 -4.67 -8.89
C ALA A 223 1.01 -6.12 -8.41
N ILE A 224 1.96 -6.33 -7.49
CA ILE A 224 2.19 -7.65 -6.88
C ILE A 224 0.92 -8.17 -6.20
N CYS A 225 0.26 -7.33 -5.39
CA CYS A 225 -0.93 -7.74 -4.67
C CYS A 225 -2.06 -8.19 -5.61
N TYR A 226 -2.33 -7.46 -6.70
CA TYR A 226 -3.33 -7.87 -7.68
C TYR A 226 -2.98 -9.18 -8.39
N LEU A 227 -1.70 -9.46 -8.64
CA LEU A 227 -1.28 -10.76 -9.17
C LEU A 227 -1.53 -11.89 -8.14
N LEU A 228 -1.24 -11.66 -6.86
CA LEU A 228 -1.52 -12.62 -5.78
C LEU A 228 -3.03 -12.86 -5.61
N ILE A 229 -3.84 -11.81 -5.65
CA ILE A 229 -5.30 -11.90 -5.63
C ILE A 229 -5.78 -12.73 -6.81
N ARG A 230 -5.30 -12.47 -8.03
CA ARG A 230 -5.67 -13.23 -9.23
C ARG A 230 -5.28 -14.71 -9.17
N VAL A 231 -4.16 -15.03 -8.53
CA VAL A 231 -3.76 -16.43 -8.26
C VAL A 231 -4.77 -17.12 -7.33
N ALA A 232 -5.24 -16.41 -6.30
CA ALA A 232 -6.18 -16.93 -5.31
C ALA A 232 -7.66 -16.91 -5.75
N ARG A 233 -8.02 -15.98 -6.64
CA ARG A 233 -9.35 -15.75 -7.21
C ARG A 233 -9.25 -15.79 -8.74
N PRO A 234 -9.34 -16.98 -9.38
CA PRO A 234 -9.14 -17.12 -10.83
C PRO A 234 -10.15 -16.39 -11.71
N ASP A 235 -11.26 -15.92 -11.16
CA ASP A 235 -12.28 -15.13 -11.84
C ASP A 235 -12.19 -13.62 -11.52
N PHE A 236 -11.20 -13.20 -10.72
CA PHE A 236 -10.98 -11.80 -10.35
C PHE A 236 -10.73 -10.92 -11.57
N VAL A 237 -11.58 -9.93 -11.78
CA VAL A 237 -11.40 -8.93 -12.84
C VAL A 237 -10.66 -7.73 -12.24
N LEU A 238 -9.56 -7.33 -12.88
CA LEU A 238 -8.81 -6.16 -12.45
C LEU A 238 -9.67 -4.89 -12.61
N PRO A 239 -9.78 -4.04 -11.58
CA PRO A 239 -10.45 -2.76 -11.71
C PRO A 239 -9.85 -1.89 -12.85
N PRO A 240 -10.67 -1.09 -13.56
CA PRO A 240 -10.22 -0.36 -14.75
C PRO A 240 -9.03 0.59 -14.52
N ASP A 241 -9.06 1.38 -13.44
CA ASP A 241 -8.01 2.38 -13.20
C ASP A 241 -6.69 1.72 -12.76
N SER A 242 -6.78 0.52 -12.19
CA SER A 242 -5.63 -0.32 -11.82
C SER A 242 -4.96 -1.00 -13.01
N ARG A 243 -5.54 -0.97 -14.22
CA ARG A 243 -4.89 -1.51 -15.43
C ARG A 243 -3.59 -0.80 -15.76
N ILE A 244 -3.47 0.47 -15.39
CA ILE A 244 -2.25 1.28 -15.55
C ILE A 244 -1.00 0.59 -14.97
N LEU A 245 -1.17 -0.23 -13.92
CA LEU A 245 -0.09 -0.99 -13.27
C LEU A 245 0.56 -2.04 -14.18
N PHE A 246 -0.11 -2.43 -15.26
CA PHE A 246 0.35 -3.48 -16.17
C PHE A 246 0.51 -2.98 -17.61
N GLU A 247 -0.02 -1.81 -17.92
CA GLU A 247 -0.05 -1.24 -19.27
C GLU A 247 1.04 -0.18 -19.49
N GLU A 248 1.46 0.52 -18.44
CA GLU A 248 2.42 1.61 -18.57
C GLU A 248 3.88 1.16 -18.47
N ASP A 249 4.75 1.74 -19.30
CA ASP A 249 6.15 1.34 -19.41
C ASP A 249 7.04 1.88 -18.27
N TRP A 250 6.57 2.90 -17.55
CA TRP A 250 7.28 3.46 -16.40
C TRP A 250 7.12 2.64 -15.13
N VAL A 251 6.24 1.63 -15.11
CA VAL A 251 6.01 0.79 -13.93
C VAL A 251 7.24 -0.05 -13.61
N PRO A 252 7.69 -0.12 -12.34
CA PRO A 252 8.85 -0.93 -11.97
C PRO A 252 8.66 -2.41 -12.31
N ASN A 253 9.73 -3.04 -12.79
CA ASN A 253 9.71 -4.45 -13.24
C ASN A 253 8.63 -4.75 -14.31
N ARG A 254 8.41 -3.80 -15.22
CA ARG A 254 7.46 -3.91 -16.35
C ARG A 254 7.45 -5.27 -17.04
N ALA A 255 8.62 -5.80 -17.43
CA ALA A 255 8.70 -7.08 -18.14
C ALA A 255 8.16 -8.26 -17.31
N GLY A 256 8.48 -8.31 -16.01
CA GLY A 256 7.97 -9.34 -15.12
C GLY A 256 6.47 -9.20 -14.86
N LEU A 257 6.00 -7.97 -14.66
CA LEU A 257 4.57 -7.68 -14.48
C LEU A 257 3.75 -8.00 -15.73
N ALA A 258 4.24 -7.64 -16.92
CA ALA A 258 3.61 -7.94 -18.20
C ALA A 258 3.41 -9.44 -18.37
N LYS A 259 4.51 -10.20 -18.20
CA LYS A 259 4.50 -11.66 -18.31
C LYS A 259 3.51 -12.29 -17.32
N ALA A 260 3.53 -11.85 -16.06
CA ALA A 260 2.63 -12.37 -15.04
C ALA A 260 1.16 -12.02 -15.35
N PHE A 261 0.90 -10.79 -15.80
CA PHE A 261 -0.43 -10.34 -16.17
C PHE A 261 -0.98 -11.16 -17.34
N GLU A 262 -0.23 -11.31 -18.43
CA GLU A 262 -0.62 -12.09 -19.60
C GLU A 262 -0.91 -13.56 -19.25
N GLN A 263 -0.11 -14.15 -18.37
CA GLN A 263 -0.28 -15.53 -17.95
C GLN A 263 -1.51 -15.73 -17.04
N LEU A 264 -1.80 -14.78 -16.15
CA LEU A 264 -2.87 -14.90 -15.15
C LEU A 264 -4.23 -14.38 -15.65
N TYR A 265 -4.23 -13.31 -16.45
CA TYR A 265 -5.45 -12.69 -16.99
C TYR A 265 -5.77 -13.19 -18.40
N ARG A 266 -4.82 -13.79 -19.12
CA ARG A 266 -4.98 -14.27 -20.51
C ARG A 266 -5.36 -13.15 -21.49
N GLU A 267 -4.91 -11.93 -21.18
CA GLU A 267 -5.06 -10.72 -21.97
C GLU A 267 -3.67 -10.13 -22.21
N PRO A 268 -3.42 -9.46 -23.35
CA PRO A 268 -2.15 -8.78 -23.57
C PRO A 268 -1.96 -7.67 -22.53
N ALA A 269 -0.75 -7.56 -21.98
CA ALA A 269 -0.33 -6.29 -21.40
C ALA A 269 -0.20 -5.28 -22.57
N ALA A 270 -0.62 -4.03 -22.41
CA ALA A 270 -0.59 -3.06 -23.51
C ALA A 270 0.79 -3.05 -24.21
N ALA A 271 0.78 -3.02 -25.55
CA ALA A 271 2.01 -3.07 -26.33
C ALA A 271 2.78 -1.75 -26.17
N CYS A 272 4.10 -1.83 -25.95
CA CYS A 272 4.98 -0.67 -26.12
C CYS A 272 4.70 -0.06 -27.50
N ALA A 273 4.27 1.20 -27.54
CA ALA A 273 4.51 2.01 -28.73
C ALA A 273 6.03 2.19 -28.82
N GLN A 274 6.66 1.45 -29.73
CA GLN A 274 8.09 1.61 -30.07
C GLN A 274 8.36 3.00 -30.65
#